data_AF-A3MSI5-F1
#
_entry.id   AF-A3MSI5-F1
#
_cell.length_a   1.000
_cell.length_b   1.000
_cell.length_c   1.000
_cell.angle_alpha   90.00
_cell.angle_beta   90.00
_cell.angle_gamma   90.00
#
_symmetry.space_group_name_H-M   'P 1'
#
loop_
_entity.id
_entity.type
_entity.pdbx_description
1 polymer ?
#
loop_
_entity_poly.entity_id
_entity_poly.type
_entity_poly.pdbx_seq_one_letter_code
_entity_poly.pdbx_strand_id
1 'polypeptide(L)'
;MSPSKVAGDGWDELCRHLRNIHHRYMELARFHSERCNFPGAHCKRPWGREYTEDDLKLMWKYIEYTEPLCCKLMKGLAGVEYRIRELGIESLKRHGGLVKRSVAHSEITKWHLNKPVLVYLTLLDTEMRVTWRELDETSLRSQQKEFMQFVDGAHGARDTRVGVFDIDVDYKRLWLEIPLVEPVSRMLGQRDRAPVALFRNLGWLLSDDRRGSLKHSASNPGQIALRLFDWIALAKYAIEVLNLSPNKPLVFKLAVRQATKTVMSISPTVEMWPVGTAAEVIRGLYKWFGITLGRTEGVLVRGYAVLKALREAAFKRNGRVYVVDDAGAWIAFSNAVGTLVLGDGNMYRTELRIAAKTTPKKTFKGETSLASELAEAVKGILAGPFIRLRPWHMRLLLPIAPSPAFGKALNLYTSLARNPVAALVELGNAKYLLYRYDNRFGVKGVTAVELYETLKKLDIEVKLRGNAVKFTPKQLEELAQRGVSVRFLDEIEKVAAREMIRRLEKAKKRAGRAMKPQLDVESVRRVLVEMAKIARIIVAQYKRGEYIRIIPHDKTKACEIKAMLLSVGIRSSLLRHKGEVRVYEKRSLEIIKTALLSIKAEAPAGI
;
A
#
# COMPACT_ATOMS: atom_id res chain seq x y z
N MET A 1 10.69 1.14 41.74
CA MET A 1 10.31 0.10 40.74
C MET A 1 11.06 0.41 39.45
N SER A 2 11.78 -0.56 38.88
CA SER A 2 12.60 -0.31 37.68
C SER A 2 11.69 -0.05 36.46
N PRO A 3 11.99 0.97 35.63
CA PRO A 3 11.29 1.20 34.36
C PRO A 3 11.27 -0.01 33.42
N SER A 4 12.15 -0.99 33.66
CA SER A 4 12.24 -2.23 32.90
C SER A 4 11.05 -3.19 33.07
N LYS A 5 10.32 -3.17 34.20
CA LYS A 5 9.24 -4.15 34.44
C LYS A 5 7.92 -3.77 33.76
N VAL A 6 7.51 -2.51 33.79
CA VAL A 6 6.23 -2.07 33.17
C VAL A 6 6.32 -2.02 31.64
N ALA A 7 7.53 -1.80 31.09
CA ALA A 7 7.77 -1.88 29.66
C ALA A 7 7.92 -3.33 29.14
N GLY A 8 8.32 -4.28 30.00
CA GLY A 8 8.61 -5.67 29.60
C GLY A 8 7.39 -6.42 29.10
N ASP A 9 6.33 -6.50 29.91
CA ASP A 9 5.16 -7.33 29.62
C ASP A 9 4.35 -6.80 28.41
N GLY A 10 4.18 -5.48 28.32
CA GLY A 10 3.48 -4.85 27.18
C GLY A 10 4.29 -4.90 25.87
N TRP A 11 5.63 -4.89 25.95
CA TRP A 11 6.47 -5.03 24.77
C TRP A 11 6.41 -6.43 24.19
N ASP A 12 6.46 -7.46 25.04
CA ASP A 12 6.42 -8.85 24.59
C ASP A 12 5.06 -9.22 24.00
N GLU A 13 3.97 -8.69 24.56
CA GLU A 13 2.62 -8.82 23.98
C GLU A 13 2.54 -8.14 22.60
N LEU A 14 3.02 -6.90 22.48
CA LEU A 14 2.99 -6.20 21.20
C LEU A 14 3.88 -6.90 20.17
N CYS A 15 5.04 -7.40 20.56
CA CYS A 15 5.92 -8.17 19.72
C CYS A 15 5.24 -9.43 19.17
N ARG A 16 4.49 -10.14 20.01
CA ARG A 16 3.67 -11.28 19.59
C ARG A 16 2.62 -10.87 18.56
N HIS A 17 1.94 -9.75 18.78
CA HIS A 17 0.93 -9.24 17.85
C HIS A 17 1.54 -8.86 16.48
N LEU A 18 2.69 -8.18 16.49
CA LEU A 18 3.37 -7.77 15.28
C LEU A 18 3.88 -8.98 14.48
N ARG A 19 4.45 -9.98 15.14
CA ARG A 19 4.84 -11.24 14.50
C ARG A 19 3.64 -11.94 13.87
N ASN A 20 2.51 -11.99 14.56
CA ASN A 20 1.27 -12.57 14.02
C ASN A 20 0.77 -11.81 12.78
N ILE A 21 0.80 -10.47 12.78
CA ILE A 21 0.48 -9.67 11.58
C ILE A 21 1.45 -9.99 10.45
N HIS A 22 2.75 -10.07 10.74
CA HIS A 22 3.77 -10.39 9.77
C HIS A 22 3.58 -11.79 9.16
N HIS A 23 3.26 -12.81 9.96
CA HIS A 23 2.95 -14.15 9.46
C HIS A 23 1.72 -14.15 8.54
N ARG A 24 0.67 -13.41 8.89
CA ARG A 24 -0.50 -13.25 8.00
C ARG A 24 -0.13 -12.54 6.70
N TYR A 25 0.74 -11.53 6.74
CA TYR A 25 1.27 -10.89 5.54
C TYR A 25 2.09 -11.86 4.69
N MET A 26 2.93 -12.69 5.31
CA MET A 26 3.70 -13.75 4.65
C MET A 26 2.79 -14.76 3.96
N GLU A 27 1.73 -15.19 4.62
CA GLU A 27 0.71 -16.08 4.03
C GLU A 27 0.01 -15.43 2.84
N LEU A 28 -0.34 -14.14 2.93
CA LEU A 28 -0.90 -13.38 1.82
C LEU A 28 0.08 -13.22 0.65
N ALA A 29 1.37 -12.98 0.94
CA ALA A 29 2.43 -12.93 -0.05
C ALA A 29 2.67 -14.29 -0.72
N ARG A 30 2.52 -15.40 0.02
CA ARG A 30 2.50 -16.77 -0.52
C ARG A 30 1.25 -17.04 -1.37
N PHE A 31 0.06 -16.59 -0.95
CA PHE A 31 -1.17 -16.80 -1.71
C PHE A 31 -1.18 -16.02 -3.04
N HIS A 32 -0.54 -14.85 -3.06
CA HIS A 32 -0.23 -14.13 -4.29
C HIS A 32 0.65 -14.90 -5.28
N SER A 33 1.30 -15.97 -4.82
CA SER A 33 2.15 -16.83 -5.61
C SER A 33 1.46 -18.14 -5.99
N GLU A 34 0.14 -18.17 -6.17
CA GLU A 34 -0.66 -19.33 -6.67
C GLU A 34 -0.15 -20.01 -7.98
N ARG A 35 0.94 -19.53 -8.59
CA ARG A 35 1.68 -20.15 -9.70
C ARG A 35 3.14 -20.49 -9.38
N CYS A 36 3.52 -20.45 -8.12
CA CYS A 36 4.89 -20.49 -7.66
C CYS A 36 4.98 -21.53 -6.54
N ASN A 37 5.07 -22.79 -6.96
CA ASN A 37 5.46 -23.88 -6.07
C ASN A 37 7.00 -23.91 -6.07
N PHE A 38 7.62 -23.93 -4.90
CA PHE A 38 9.07 -24.17 -4.76
C PHE A 38 9.31 -25.53 -4.09
N PRO A 39 10.36 -26.30 -4.47
CA PRO A 39 11.23 -26.14 -5.64
C PRO A 39 10.81 -27.06 -6.80
N GLY A 40 10.83 -26.50 -8.02
CA GLY A 40 10.59 -27.22 -9.28
C GLY A 40 9.40 -26.67 -10.09
N ALA A 41 9.71 -26.01 -11.22
CA ALA A 41 8.83 -25.57 -12.31
C ALA A 41 8.05 -24.22 -12.16
N HIS A 42 8.69 -23.16 -12.70
CA HIS A 42 8.11 -22.01 -13.42
C HIS A 42 7.12 -21.07 -12.72
N CYS A 43 7.63 -20.23 -11.81
CA CYS A 43 6.93 -19.04 -11.31
C CYS A 43 6.77 -17.97 -12.40
N LYS A 44 5.75 -18.10 -13.26
CA LYS A 44 5.46 -17.14 -14.34
C LYS A 44 4.78 -15.88 -13.80
N ARG A 45 5.41 -14.72 -14.00
CA ARG A 45 4.78 -13.40 -13.82
C ARG A 45 3.51 -13.33 -14.68
N PRO A 46 2.48 -12.58 -14.26
CA PRO A 46 1.22 -12.43 -15.01
C PRO A 46 1.32 -11.96 -16.48
N TRP A 47 2.50 -11.56 -16.96
CA TRP A 47 2.79 -11.12 -18.34
C TRP A 47 3.86 -11.98 -19.04
N GLY A 48 4.09 -13.21 -18.58
CA GLY A 48 4.85 -14.22 -19.33
C GLY A 48 6.36 -14.28 -19.08
N ARG A 49 6.92 -13.38 -18.27
CA ARG A 49 8.32 -13.48 -17.78
C ARG A 49 8.37 -14.33 -16.52
N GLU A 50 9.36 -15.19 -16.33
CA GLU A 50 9.52 -15.97 -15.10
C GLU A 50 10.26 -15.15 -14.04
N TYR A 51 9.88 -15.29 -12.76
CA TYR A 51 10.76 -14.88 -11.67
C TYR A 51 11.95 -15.84 -11.64
N THR A 52 13.15 -15.28 -11.48
CA THR A 52 14.33 -16.11 -11.27
C THR A 52 14.29 -16.71 -9.86
N GLU A 53 15.01 -17.81 -9.66
CA GLU A 53 15.18 -18.36 -8.33
C GLU A 53 15.82 -17.35 -7.36
N ASP A 54 16.76 -16.55 -7.87
CA ASP A 54 17.43 -15.50 -7.12
C ASP A 54 16.50 -14.36 -6.71
N ASP A 55 15.57 -13.93 -7.59
CA ASP A 55 14.55 -12.93 -7.26
C ASP A 55 13.72 -13.41 -6.06
N LEU A 56 13.32 -14.67 -6.07
CA LEU A 56 12.44 -15.26 -5.06
C LEU A 56 13.18 -15.47 -3.74
N LYS A 57 14.43 -15.97 -3.79
CA LYS A 57 15.31 -16.05 -2.61
C LYS A 57 15.55 -14.68 -2.00
N LEU A 58 15.81 -13.66 -2.83
CA LEU A 58 16.04 -12.29 -2.35
C LEU A 58 14.78 -11.71 -1.69
N MET A 59 13.60 -11.92 -2.29
CA MET A 59 12.33 -11.51 -1.70
C MET A 59 12.06 -12.20 -0.37
N TRP A 60 12.24 -13.52 -0.28
CA TRP A 60 12.06 -14.26 0.98
C TRP A 60 13.04 -13.81 2.06
N LYS A 61 14.33 -13.72 1.71
CA LYS A 61 15.37 -13.22 2.60
C LYS A 61 15.04 -11.82 3.09
N TYR A 62 14.56 -10.94 2.21
CA TYR A 62 14.10 -9.62 2.62
C TYR A 62 12.94 -9.68 3.62
N ILE A 63 11.91 -10.51 3.36
CA ILE A 63 10.77 -10.55 4.26
C ILE A 63 11.17 -11.13 5.63
N GLU A 64 11.99 -12.18 5.67
CA GLU A 64 12.58 -12.70 6.91
C GLU A 64 13.40 -11.64 7.65
N TYR A 65 14.24 -10.88 6.93
CA TYR A 65 15.10 -9.84 7.51
C TYR A 65 14.31 -8.58 7.92
N THR A 66 13.04 -8.47 7.53
CA THR A 66 12.12 -7.40 7.93
C THR A 66 10.98 -7.86 8.84
N GLU A 67 11.12 -9.05 9.43
CA GLU A 67 10.35 -9.45 10.61
C GLU A 67 10.38 -8.32 11.67
N PRO A 68 9.29 -8.09 12.43
CA PRO A 68 9.24 -7.09 13.48
C PRO A 68 10.50 -7.04 14.38
N LEU A 69 11.10 -5.85 14.49
CA LEU A 69 12.29 -5.58 15.31
C LEU A 69 11.98 -5.65 16.80
N CYS A 70 11.89 -6.88 17.31
CA CYS A 70 11.61 -7.20 18.72
C CYS A 70 12.88 -7.44 19.54
N CYS A 71 14.00 -6.89 19.07
CA CYS A 71 15.35 -7.16 19.51
C CYS A 71 15.76 -6.31 20.73
N LYS A 72 16.80 -6.75 21.46
CA LYS A 72 17.34 -6.10 22.66
C LYS A 72 17.77 -4.66 22.38
N LEU A 73 18.44 -4.40 21.25
CA LEU A 73 18.84 -3.05 20.88
C LEU A 73 17.63 -2.12 20.76
N MET A 74 16.61 -2.52 20.00
CA MET A 74 15.42 -1.69 19.79
C MET A 74 14.62 -1.47 21.08
N LYS A 75 14.51 -2.50 21.94
CA LYS A 75 13.95 -2.38 23.30
C LYS A 75 14.71 -1.34 24.12
N GLY A 76 16.05 -1.41 24.13
CA GLY A 76 16.91 -0.44 24.81
C GLY A 76 16.70 0.98 24.29
N LEU A 77 16.74 1.19 22.97
CA LEU A 77 16.52 2.49 22.34
C LEU A 77 15.15 3.08 22.67
N ALA A 78 14.10 2.28 22.66
CA ALA A 78 12.75 2.71 23.04
C ALA A 78 12.65 3.07 24.53
N GLY A 79 13.30 2.30 25.41
CA GLY A 79 13.40 2.61 26.84
C GLY A 79 14.12 3.93 27.10
N VAL A 80 15.21 4.21 26.37
CA VAL A 80 15.94 5.48 26.44
C VAL A 80 15.08 6.65 25.96
N GLU A 81 14.39 6.49 24.84
CA GLU A 81 13.46 7.52 24.33
C GLU A 81 12.33 7.81 25.33
N TYR A 82 11.74 6.77 25.92
CA TYR A 82 10.69 6.94 26.92
C TYR A 82 11.22 7.70 28.14
N ARG A 83 12.38 7.29 28.66
CA ARG A 83 12.95 7.91 29.86
C ARG A 83 13.37 9.37 29.64
N ILE A 84 13.93 9.74 28.48
CA ILE A 84 14.28 11.15 28.22
C ILE A 84 13.02 12.03 28.12
N ARG A 85 11.91 11.48 27.61
CA ARG A 85 10.62 12.19 27.56
C ARG A 85 10.08 12.40 28.97
N GLU A 86 10.11 11.38 29.84
CA GLU A 86 9.73 11.51 31.25
C GLU A 86 10.54 12.59 31.95
N LEU A 87 11.87 12.57 31.80
CA LEU A 87 12.75 13.58 32.38
C LEU A 87 12.44 14.98 31.84
N GLY A 88 12.09 15.11 30.56
CA GLY A 88 11.62 16.38 30.00
C GLY A 88 10.35 16.90 30.68
N ILE A 89 9.40 16.02 31.00
CA ILE A 89 8.18 16.38 31.74
C ILE A 89 8.51 16.70 33.20
N GLU A 90 9.36 15.91 33.86
CA GLU A 90 9.83 16.15 35.23
C GLU A 90 10.51 17.53 35.34
N SER A 91 11.45 17.83 34.44
CA SER A 91 12.14 19.12 34.39
C SER A 91 11.16 20.27 34.19
N LEU A 92 10.23 20.13 33.25
CA LEU A 92 9.21 21.15 33.00
C LEU A 92 8.32 21.40 34.22
N LYS A 93 7.97 20.36 34.98
CA LYS A 93 7.19 20.48 36.22
C LYS A 93 7.98 21.14 37.35
N ARG A 94 9.27 20.82 37.48
CA ARG A 94 10.14 21.35 38.56
C ARG A 94 10.63 22.77 38.30
N HIS A 95 10.97 23.09 37.06
CA HIS A 95 11.68 24.33 36.71
C HIS A 95 10.87 25.27 35.81
N GLY A 96 9.69 24.85 35.35
CA GLY A 96 8.85 25.63 34.45
C GLY A 96 9.39 25.69 33.02
N GLY A 97 8.74 26.51 32.21
CA GLY A 97 9.14 26.76 30.83
C GLY A 97 8.57 28.06 30.26
N LEU A 98 9.30 28.64 29.32
CA LEU A 98 8.90 29.85 28.61
C LEU A 98 7.92 29.51 27.48
N VAL A 99 6.74 30.13 27.54
CA VAL A 99 5.73 30.01 26.49
C VAL A 99 6.13 30.88 25.30
N LYS A 100 6.44 30.28 24.15
CA LYS A 100 6.49 31.04 22.90
C LYS A 100 5.07 31.12 22.33
N ARG A 101 4.56 32.35 22.17
CA ARG A 101 3.22 32.63 21.64
C ARG A 101 2.93 31.77 20.40
N SER A 102 1.89 30.94 20.51
CA SER A 102 1.24 30.32 19.36
C SER A 102 0.21 31.32 18.83
N VAL A 103 -0.06 31.31 17.52
CA VAL A 103 -1.10 32.13 16.90
C VAL A 103 -2.42 31.88 17.65
N ALA A 104 -3.12 32.94 18.03
CA ALA A 104 -4.17 33.00 19.06
C ALA A 104 -5.43 32.13 18.83
N HIS A 105 -5.43 31.20 17.88
CA HIS A 105 -6.60 30.42 17.46
C HIS A 105 -6.40 28.90 17.57
N SER A 106 -5.37 28.42 18.28
CA SER A 106 -5.19 26.99 18.54
C SER A 106 -4.91 26.68 20.01
N GLU A 107 -5.61 25.68 20.56
CA GLU A 107 -5.42 25.08 21.89
C GLU A 107 -4.04 24.38 22.10
N ILE A 108 -3.06 24.68 21.26
CA ILE A 108 -1.74 24.05 21.21
C ILE A 108 -0.69 25.08 21.60
N THR A 109 -0.04 24.86 22.75
CA THR A 109 0.98 25.78 23.27
C THR A 109 2.36 25.13 23.24
N LYS A 110 3.39 25.85 22.78
CA LYS A 110 4.78 25.37 22.81
C LYS A 110 5.53 25.98 24.00
N TRP A 111 6.10 25.12 24.83
CA TRP A 111 6.89 25.49 26.00
C TRP A 111 8.35 25.16 25.75
N HIS A 112 9.24 26.13 25.93
CA HIS A 112 10.68 25.90 25.99
C HIS A 112 11.06 25.62 27.45
N LEU A 113 11.74 24.51 27.71
CA LEU A 113 12.12 24.12 29.06
C LEU A 113 13.23 25.05 29.58
N ASN A 114 13.08 25.56 30.81
CA ASN A 114 14.11 26.38 31.47
C ASN A 114 15.38 25.56 31.77
N LYS A 115 15.23 24.27 32.08
CA LYS A 115 16.35 23.32 32.21
C LYS A 115 16.24 22.20 31.17
N PRO A 116 16.93 22.29 30.03
CA PRO A 116 16.94 21.23 29.04
C PRO A 116 17.54 19.93 29.58
N VAL A 117 17.02 18.81 29.09
CA VAL A 117 17.56 17.47 29.40
C VAL A 117 18.44 17.00 28.25
N LEU A 118 19.62 16.48 28.56
CA LEU A 118 20.54 15.86 27.61
C LEU A 118 20.80 14.41 27.94
N VAL A 119 20.97 13.62 26.88
CA VAL A 119 21.37 12.22 26.96
C VAL A 119 22.40 11.93 25.90
N TYR A 120 23.40 11.14 26.28
CA TYR A 120 24.37 10.59 25.35
C TYR A 120 24.27 9.08 25.36
N LEU A 121 24.22 8.52 24.17
CA LEU A 121 24.12 7.10 23.92
C LEU A 121 25.42 6.68 23.22
N THR A 122 26.15 5.79 23.86
CA THR A 122 27.43 5.27 23.38
C THR A 122 27.26 3.78 23.11
N LEU A 123 27.46 3.38 21.85
CA LEU A 123 27.45 1.98 21.44
C LEU A 123 28.88 1.43 21.48
N LEU A 124 29.07 0.37 22.28
CA LEU A 124 30.31 -0.37 22.47
C LEU A 124 30.03 -1.84 22.14
N ASP A 125 30.31 -2.31 20.93
CA ASP A 125 30.11 -3.68 20.45
C ASP A 125 28.83 -4.40 20.90
N THR A 126 28.80 -4.99 22.10
CA THR A 126 27.68 -5.73 22.70
C THR A 126 26.87 -4.95 23.76
N GLU A 127 27.28 -3.72 24.08
CA GLU A 127 26.67 -2.87 25.10
C GLU A 127 26.26 -1.50 24.53
N MET A 128 25.16 -0.97 25.05
CA MET A 128 24.78 0.43 24.91
C MET A 128 24.80 1.10 26.27
N ARG A 129 25.67 2.10 26.42
CA ARG A 129 25.77 2.94 27.63
C ARG A 129 25.03 4.24 27.41
N VAL A 130 24.28 4.65 28.43
CA VAL A 130 23.40 5.82 28.36
C VAL A 130 23.67 6.72 29.54
N THR A 131 24.11 7.93 29.25
CA THR A 131 24.51 8.92 30.25
C THR A 131 23.51 10.07 30.25
N TRP A 132 22.92 10.35 31.40
CA TRP A 132 21.87 11.37 31.58
C TRP A 132 22.43 12.61 32.28
N ARG A 133 22.05 13.81 31.82
CA ARG A 133 22.39 15.07 32.50
C ARG A 133 21.34 16.17 32.24
N GLU A 134 20.90 16.85 33.29
CA GLU A 134 20.16 18.12 33.19
C GLU A 134 21.14 19.28 33.05
N LEU A 135 20.85 20.26 32.19
CA LEU A 135 21.72 21.41 31.97
C LEU A 135 21.11 22.72 32.46
N ASP A 136 21.97 23.62 32.92
CA ASP A 136 21.65 25.03 33.12
C ASP A 136 21.75 25.81 31.79
N GLU A 137 20.98 26.90 31.68
CA GLU A 137 20.77 27.65 30.42
C GLU A 137 22.05 28.33 29.87
N THR A 138 22.99 28.69 30.75
CA THR A 138 24.14 29.57 30.44
C THR A 138 25.31 28.87 29.75
N SER A 139 25.30 27.54 29.61
CA SER A 139 26.52 26.76 29.35
C SER A 139 26.42 25.76 28.19
N LEU A 140 25.38 25.81 27.36
CA LEU A 140 25.11 24.84 26.28
C LEU A 140 26.28 24.64 25.27
N ARG A 141 27.13 25.66 25.05
CA ARG A 141 28.29 25.58 24.13
C ARG A 141 29.58 25.13 24.81
N SER A 142 29.89 25.62 26.00
CA SER A 142 31.09 25.26 26.77
C SER A 142 31.01 23.83 27.30
N GLN A 143 29.85 23.40 27.78
CA GLN A 143 29.65 22.05 28.34
C GLN A 143 29.58 20.95 27.28
N GLN A 144 29.40 21.27 26.00
CA GLN A 144 29.49 20.25 24.93
C GLN A 144 30.93 19.75 24.72
N LYS A 145 31.93 20.61 24.89
CA LYS A 145 33.35 20.22 24.83
C LYS A 145 33.75 19.42 26.08
N GLU A 146 33.40 19.90 27.27
CA GLU A 146 33.65 19.16 28.53
C GLU A 146 32.95 17.80 28.56
N PHE A 147 31.73 17.70 28.01
CA PHE A 147 31.02 16.43 28.00
C PHE A 147 31.62 15.43 26.99
N MET A 148 32.15 15.88 25.86
CA MET A 148 32.90 14.97 24.97
C MET A 148 34.17 14.47 25.65
N GLN A 149 34.87 15.33 26.40
CA GLN A 149 35.99 14.93 27.25
C GLN A 149 35.57 13.96 28.38
N PHE A 150 34.35 14.07 28.90
CA PHE A 150 33.76 13.14 29.88
C PHE A 150 33.28 11.81 29.26
N VAL A 151 32.94 11.78 27.97
CA VAL A 151 32.68 10.52 27.24
C VAL A 151 33.99 9.80 26.97
N ASP A 152 35.07 10.55 26.73
CA ASP A 152 36.43 10.03 26.52
C ASP A 152 37.16 9.67 27.84
N GLY A 153 36.76 10.26 28.99
CA GLY A 153 37.32 10.00 30.32
C GLY A 153 36.24 9.56 31.31
N ALA A 154 36.31 8.31 31.76
CA ALA A 154 35.31 7.60 32.58
C ALA A 154 34.77 8.35 33.82
N HIS A 155 33.60 7.88 34.28
CA HIS A 155 33.07 7.91 35.66
C HIS A 155 33.60 9.00 36.61
N GLY A 156 32.76 9.99 36.98
CA GLY A 156 33.15 10.86 38.10
C GLY A 156 32.38 12.14 38.41
N ALA A 157 31.22 12.44 37.80
CA ALA A 157 30.43 13.61 38.21
C ALA A 157 29.22 13.20 39.07
N ARG A 158 29.08 13.82 40.26
CA ARG A 158 28.13 13.47 41.34
C ARG A 158 26.63 13.42 40.95
N ASP A 159 26.24 13.97 39.80
CA ASP A 159 24.86 13.98 39.29
C ASP A 159 24.65 13.15 38.01
N THR A 160 25.61 12.31 37.63
CA THR A 160 25.54 11.55 36.37
C THR A 160 24.93 10.17 36.60
N ARG A 161 23.76 9.92 36.01
CA ARG A 161 23.19 8.56 35.98
C ARG A 161 23.69 7.85 34.73
N VAL A 162 24.10 6.59 34.89
CA VAL A 162 24.51 5.73 33.78
C VAL A 162 23.57 4.53 33.73
N GLY A 163 22.95 4.30 32.57
CA GLY A 163 22.24 3.06 32.26
C GLY A 163 23.07 2.21 31.31
N VAL A 164 23.09 0.90 31.52
CA VAL A 164 23.74 -0.07 30.62
C VAL A 164 22.68 -1.03 30.11
N PHE A 165 22.68 -1.26 28.80
CA PHE A 165 21.76 -2.18 28.14
C PHE A 165 22.57 -3.15 27.29
N ASP A 166 22.30 -4.44 27.43
CA ASP A 166 22.76 -5.44 26.47
C ASP A 166 22.13 -5.16 25.11
N ILE A 167 22.93 -5.21 24.06
CA ILE A 167 22.44 -5.08 22.70
C ILE A 167 22.75 -6.33 21.90
N ASP A 168 21.89 -6.61 20.92
CA ASP A 168 22.11 -7.64 19.92
C ASP A 168 22.57 -7.02 18.61
N VAL A 169 22.95 -7.89 17.68
CA VAL A 169 23.39 -7.53 16.33
C VAL A 169 22.25 -7.54 15.31
N ASP A 170 20.99 -7.45 15.76
CA ASP A 170 19.83 -7.51 14.85
C ASP A 170 19.78 -6.32 13.87
N TYR A 171 20.53 -5.24 14.13
CA TYR A 171 20.77 -4.19 13.15
C TYR A 171 21.41 -4.70 11.85
N LYS A 172 22.16 -5.82 11.90
CA LYS A 172 22.77 -6.48 10.73
C LYS A 172 21.73 -7.00 9.74
N ARG A 173 20.47 -7.18 10.17
CA ARG A 173 19.37 -7.53 9.26
C ARG A 173 19.13 -6.43 8.21
N LEU A 174 19.45 -5.18 8.51
CA LEU A 174 19.34 -4.09 7.52
C LEU A 174 20.53 -4.03 6.56
N TRP A 175 21.50 -4.93 6.66
CA TRP A 175 22.67 -5.00 5.77
C TRP A 175 22.45 -5.87 4.54
N LEU A 176 21.25 -6.42 4.36
CA LEU A 176 20.90 -7.08 3.12
C LEU A 176 21.18 -6.13 1.96
N GLU A 177 22.22 -6.44 1.19
CA GLU A 177 22.55 -5.73 -0.02
C GLU A 177 21.59 -6.15 -1.12
N ILE A 178 20.96 -5.16 -1.73
CA ILE A 178 20.07 -5.35 -2.86
C ILE A 178 20.74 -4.84 -4.14
N PRO A 179 20.62 -5.58 -5.25
CA PRO A 179 21.12 -5.12 -6.54
C PRO A 179 20.36 -3.86 -6.98
N LEU A 180 21.09 -2.93 -7.59
CA LEU A 180 20.56 -1.68 -8.11
C LEU A 180 20.47 -1.75 -9.63
N VAL A 181 19.29 -1.43 -10.14
CA VAL A 181 19.09 -1.22 -11.57
C VAL A 181 19.92 -0.02 -12.06
N GLU A 182 20.36 -0.06 -13.31
CA GLU A 182 21.31 0.90 -13.88
C GLU A 182 20.92 2.38 -13.66
N PRO A 183 19.65 2.82 -13.84
CA PRO A 183 19.29 4.23 -13.59
C PRO A 183 19.48 4.65 -12.14
N VAL A 184 19.23 3.73 -11.20
CA VAL A 184 19.34 3.98 -9.76
C VAL A 184 20.81 3.92 -9.33
N SER A 185 21.57 2.97 -9.88
CA SER A 185 23.02 2.87 -9.70
C SER A 185 23.72 4.18 -10.05
N ARG A 186 23.43 4.75 -11.23
CA ARG A 186 23.98 6.05 -11.66
C ARG A 186 23.66 7.18 -10.68
N MET A 187 22.45 7.21 -10.13
CA MET A 187 22.04 8.24 -9.16
C MET A 187 22.70 8.06 -7.78
N LEU A 188 22.99 6.81 -7.39
CA LEU A 188 23.54 6.42 -6.10
C LEU A 188 25.07 6.17 -6.14
N GLY A 189 25.79 6.98 -6.92
CA GLY A 189 27.26 6.96 -6.93
C GLY A 189 27.87 5.79 -7.71
N GLN A 190 27.17 5.31 -8.74
CA GLN A 190 27.58 4.17 -9.60
C GLN A 190 27.79 2.87 -8.81
N ARG A 191 26.96 2.64 -7.79
CA ARG A 191 26.98 1.40 -7.01
C ARG A 191 26.05 0.37 -7.65
N ASP A 192 26.51 -0.85 -7.80
CA ASP A 192 25.72 -1.97 -8.30
C ASP A 192 24.84 -2.57 -7.20
N ARG A 193 25.18 -2.33 -5.92
CA ARG A 193 24.42 -2.77 -4.75
C ARG A 193 24.36 -1.71 -3.66
N ALA A 194 23.35 -1.81 -2.80
CA ALA A 194 23.26 -1.00 -1.58
C ALA A 194 22.51 -1.74 -0.46
N PRO A 195 22.83 -1.50 0.82
CA PRO A 195 22.13 -2.13 1.93
C PRO A 195 20.73 -1.55 2.12
N VAL A 196 19.78 -2.37 2.59
CA VAL A 196 18.43 -1.92 3.00
C VAL A 196 18.49 -0.72 3.96
N ALA A 197 19.48 -0.69 4.87
CA ALA A 197 19.73 0.42 5.78
C ALA A 197 19.81 1.77 5.06
N LEU A 198 20.43 1.84 3.87
CA LEU A 198 20.54 3.07 3.09
C LEU A 198 19.16 3.60 2.70
N PHE A 199 18.26 2.74 2.24
CA PHE A 199 16.94 3.15 1.75
C PHE A 199 16.01 3.59 2.88
N ARG A 200 16.09 2.93 4.05
CA ARG A 200 15.40 3.41 5.26
C ARG A 200 15.90 4.80 5.65
N ASN A 201 17.21 5.01 5.63
CA ASN A 201 17.82 6.31 5.89
C ASN A 201 17.44 7.37 4.85
N LEU A 202 17.31 7.00 3.57
CA LEU A 202 16.80 7.88 2.52
C LEU A 202 15.38 8.35 2.82
N GLY A 203 14.49 7.46 3.30
CA GLY A 203 13.14 7.84 3.71
C GLY A 203 13.12 8.89 4.81
N TRP A 204 14.01 8.77 5.82
CA TRP A 204 14.16 9.78 6.87
C TRP A 204 14.72 11.10 6.34
N LEU A 205 15.72 11.04 5.45
CA LEU A 205 16.26 12.21 4.75
C LEU A 205 15.21 12.91 3.88
N LEU A 206 14.23 12.18 3.36
CA LEU A 206 13.12 12.75 2.61
C LEU A 206 12.01 13.29 3.50
N SER A 207 12.04 12.95 4.80
CA SER A 207 11.02 13.32 5.76
C SER A 207 11.49 14.43 6.73
N ASP A 208 11.60 14.12 8.03
CA ASP A 208 11.84 15.07 9.12
C ASP A 208 13.32 15.38 9.42
N ASP A 209 14.27 14.73 8.75
CA ASP A 209 15.69 14.98 9.02
C ASP A 209 16.10 16.41 8.61
N ARG A 210 16.78 17.13 9.49
CA ARG A 210 17.50 18.37 9.18
C ARG A 210 18.79 18.04 8.43
N ARG A 211 18.66 17.83 7.13
CA ARG A 211 19.66 17.24 6.22
C ARG A 211 21.06 17.85 6.32
N GLY A 212 21.19 19.18 6.41
CA GLY A 212 22.51 19.84 6.52
C GLY A 212 23.26 19.48 7.82
N SER A 213 22.53 19.28 8.92
CA SER A 213 23.10 19.09 10.25
C SER A 213 23.02 17.64 10.77
N LEU A 214 22.43 16.72 10.00
CA LEU A 214 22.12 15.36 10.45
C LEU A 214 21.41 15.33 11.81
N LYS A 215 20.37 16.15 11.95
CA LYS A 215 19.53 16.15 13.16
C LYS A 215 18.16 15.60 12.83
N HIS A 216 17.59 14.87 13.77
CA HIS A 216 16.20 14.44 13.71
C HIS A 216 15.45 15.01 14.92
N SER A 217 14.16 15.27 14.79
CA SER A 217 13.34 15.76 15.90
C SER A 217 11.97 15.14 15.83
N ALA A 218 11.53 14.50 16.92
CA ALA A 218 10.24 13.83 16.96
C ALA A 218 9.50 14.07 18.27
N SER A 219 8.22 14.43 18.13
CA SER A 219 7.26 14.44 19.24
C SER A 219 6.51 13.13 19.39
N ASN A 220 6.41 12.31 18.32
CA ASN A 220 5.75 11.01 18.43
C ASN A 220 6.69 10.02 19.13
N PRO A 221 6.22 9.32 20.18
CA PRO A 221 6.96 8.23 20.80
C PRO A 221 7.38 7.16 19.77
N GLY A 222 8.61 6.65 19.89
CA GLY A 222 9.17 5.57 19.08
C GLY A 222 9.94 6.01 17.85
N GLN A 223 9.68 7.21 17.33
CA GLN A 223 10.34 7.72 16.12
C GLN A 223 11.85 7.90 16.32
N ILE A 224 12.27 8.39 17.49
CA ILE A 224 13.70 8.55 17.82
C ILE A 224 14.37 7.20 17.87
N ALA A 225 13.78 6.23 18.58
CA ALA A 225 14.35 4.89 18.69
C ALA A 225 14.54 4.24 17.32
N LEU A 226 13.55 4.35 16.42
CA LEU A 226 13.64 3.75 15.09
C LEU A 226 14.68 4.45 14.21
N ARG A 227 14.72 5.78 14.26
CA ARG A 227 15.71 6.55 13.50
C ARG A 227 17.14 6.28 14.02
N LEU A 228 17.33 6.12 15.33
CA LEU A 228 18.61 5.69 15.93
C LEU A 228 18.99 4.31 15.42
N PHE A 229 18.07 3.35 15.46
CA PHE A 229 18.31 2.00 14.95
C PHE A 229 18.77 2.03 13.49
N ASP A 230 18.11 2.82 12.64
CA ASP A 230 18.46 2.96 11.23
C ASP A 230 19.83 3.63 11.02
N TRP A 231 20.19 4.62 11.85
CA TRP A 231 21.54 5.22 11.81
C TRP A 231 22.63 4.29 12.32
N ILE A 232 22.36 3.53 13.39
CA ILE A 232 23.28 2.53 13.94
C ILE A 232 23.54 1.45 12.90
N ALA A 233 22.48 0.91 12.28
CA ALA A 233 22.61 -0.08 11.21
C ALA A 233 23.47 0.45 10.05
N LEU A 234 23.25 1.71 9.64
CA LEU A 234 24.01 2.34 8.57
C LEU A 234 25.48 2.59 8.95
N ALA A 235 25.74 3.08 10.16
CA ALA A 235 27.10 3.36 10.65
C ALA A 235 27.89 2.08 10.87
N LYS A 236 27.29 1.06 11.49
CA LYS A 236 27.92 -0.25 11.68
C LYS A 236 28.14 -0.96 10.33
N TYR A 237 27.27 -0.78 9.33
CA TYR A 237 27.52 -1.26 7.97
C TYR A 237 28.80 -0.65 7.38
N ALA A 238 28.94 0.67 7.48
CA ALA A 238 30.12 1.37 6.97
C ALA A 238 31.42 0.93 7.69
N ILE A 239 31.35 0.71 9.00
CA ILE A 239 32.50 0.28 9.80
C ILE A 239 32.85 -1.19 9.53
N GLU A 240 31.89 -2.10 9.63
CA GLU A 240 32.14 -3.55 9.62
C GLU A 240 32.21 -4.14 8.20
N VAL A 241 31.48 -3.58 7.23
CA VAL A 241 31.42 -4.11 5.85
C VAL A 241 32.32 -3.32 4.91
N LEU A 242 32.35 -1.99 5.03
CA LEU A 242 33.17 -1.13 4.17
C LEU A 242 34.52 -0.75 4.79
N ASN A 243 34.78 -1.19 6.03
CA ASN A 243 36.01 -0.90 6.78
C ASN A 243 36.33 0.60 6.91
N LEU A 244 35.30 1.44 7.01
CA LEU A 244 35.45 2.88 7.21
C LEU A 244 35.56 3.20 8.70
N SER A 245 36.75 3.56 9.18
CA SER A 245 37.03 3.93 10.58
C SER A 245 36.73 2.83 11.62
N PRO A 246 37.46 1.69 11.60
CA PRO A 246 37.28 0.59 12.55
C PRO A 246 37.59 0.99 14.01
N ASN A 247 36.97 0.29 14.97
CA ASN A 247 37.28 0.30 16.41
C ASN A 247 36.99 1.59 17.20
N LYS A 248 36.06 2.43 16.74
CA LYS A 248 35.61 3.62 17.50
C LYS A 248 34.15 3.50 17.95
N PRO A 249 33.83 3.93 19.20
CA PRO A 249 32.46 3.90 19.69
C PRO A 249 31.55 4.81 18.88
N LEU A 250 30.32 4.36 18.64
CA LEU A 250 29.29 5.18 17.99
C LEU A 250 28.56 5.99 19.06
N VAL A 251 28.60 7.32 18.95
CA VAL A 251 27.99 8.22 19.93
C VAL A 251 26.86 9.02 19.29
N PHE A 252 25.70 9.02 19.97
CA PHE A 252 24.53 9.78 19.61
C PHE A 252 24.12 10.69 20.77
N LYS A 253 23.77 11.93 20.45
CA LYS A 253 23.26 12.89 21.41
C LYS A 253 21.77 13.04 21.24
N LEU A 254 21.03 12.99 22.34
CA LEU A 254 19.61 13.30 22.43
C LEU A 254 19.40 14.49 23.36
N ALA A 255 18.36 15.27 23.09
CA ALA A 255 18.01 16.45 23.87
C ALA A 255 16.50 16.68 23.91
N VAL A 256 15.99 17.11 25.07
CA VAL A 256 14.64 17.68 25.18
C VAL A 256 14.79 19.13 25.62
N ARG A 257 14.37 20.04 24.73
CA ARG A 257 14.43 21.50 24.93
C ARG A 257 13.05 22.15 24.91
N GLN A 258 12.07 21.44 24.37
CA GLN A 258 10.72 21.95 24.21
C GLN A 258 9.70 20.84 24.42
N ALA A 259 8.51 21.22 24.86
CA ALA A 259 7.34 20.37 24.93
C ALA A 259 6.14 21.09 24.31
N THR A 260 5.27 20.32 23.67
CA THR A 260 4.00 20.82 23.14
C THR A 260 2.89 20.40 24.08
N LYS A 261 2.14 21.38 24.61
CA LYS A 261 0.95 21.17 25.43
C LYS A 261 -0.30 21.26 24.56
N THR A 262 -1.14 20.23 24.62
CA THR A 262 -2.50 20.20 24.08
C THR A 262 -3.49 20.07 25.24
N VAL A 263 -4.80 20.16 24.95
CA VAL A 263 -5.86 19.94 25.95
C VAL A 263 -5.70 18.61 26.69
N MET A 264 -5.26 17.55 25.99
CA MET A 264 -5.20 16.21 26.56
C MET A 264 -3.81 15.75 27.02
N SER A 265 -2.72 16.43 26.65
CA SER A 265 -1.38 15.90 26.92
C SER A 265 -0.26 16.95 26.84
N ILE A 266 0.85 16.67 27.51
CA ILE A 266 2.14 17.35 27.30
C ILE A 266 3.05 16.37 26.57
N SER A 267 3.55 16.76 25.41
CA SER A 267 4.35 15.91 24.53
C SER A 267 5.72 16.56 24.27
N PRO A 268 6.79 16.11 24.97
CA PRO A 268 8.14 16.57 24.74
C PRO A 268 8.60 16.31 23.30
N THR A 269 9.33 17.25 22.70
CA THR A 269 10.04 17.00 21.45
C THR A 269 11.46 16.56 21.80
N VAL A 270 11.82 15.36 21.35
CA VAL A 270 13.19 14.86 21.46
C VAL A 270 13.91 15.23 20.17
N GLU A 271 15.03 15.92 20.30
CA GLU A 271 15.99 16.16 19.21
C GLU A 271 17.14 15.18 19.35
N MET A 272 17.69 14.70 18.23
CA MET A 272 18.85 13.82 18.26
C MET A 272 19.78 13.99 17.07
N TRP A 273 21.05 13.65 17.25
CA TRP A 273 22.06 13.67 16.19
C TRP A 273 23.28 12.83 16.52
N PRO A 274 23.96 12.24 15.52
CA PRO A 274 25.24 11.58 15.73
C PRO A 274 26.32 12.63 16.05
N VAL A 275 27.33 12.23 16.81
CA VAL A 275 28.51 13.05 17.14
C VAL A 275 29.80 12.25 16.96
N GLY A 276 30.92 12.96 16.78
CA GLY A 276 32.23 12.35 16.55
C GLY A 276 32.21 11.37 15.38
N THR A 277 32.76 10.17 15.59
CA THR A 277 32.89 9.14 14.55
C THR A 277 31.56 8.73 13.93
N ALA A 278 30.46 8.67 14.70
CA ALA A 278 29.15 8.35 14.13
C ALA A 278 28.73 9.36 13.06
N ALA A 279 29.00 10.66 13.28
CA ALA A 279 28.65 11.70 12.33
C ALA A 279 29.53 11.65 11.07
N GLU A 280 30.84 11.42 11.25
CA GLU A 280 31.80 11.30 10.15
C GLU A 280 31.46 10.12 9.23
N VAL A 281 31.22 8.94 9.83
CA VAL A 281 30.92 7.71 9.10
C VAL A 281 29.59 7.84 8.33
N ILE A 282 28.53 8.35 8.97
CA ILE A 282 27.23 8.52 8.29
C ILE A 282 27.34 9.52 7.14
N ARG A 283 28.05 10.65 7.32
CA ARG A 283 28.28 11.63 6.23
C ARG A 283 29.10 11.03 5.10
N GLY A 284 30.18 10.32 5.44
CA GLY A 284 31.04 9.64 4.49
C GLY A 284 30.27 8.62 3.66
N LEU A 285 29.41 7.82 4.31
CA LEU A 285 28.60 6.83 3.62
C LEU A 285 27.53 7.45 2.72
N TYR A 286 26.86 8.53 3.15
CA TYR A 286 25.94 9.23 2.24
C TYR A 286 26.68 9.74 1.01
N LYS A 287 27.86 10.35 1.18
CA LYS A 287 28.70 10.77 0.04
C LYS A 287 29.12 9.58 -0.84
N TRP A 288 29.45 8.43 -0.23
CA TRP A 288 29.81 7.19 -0.93
C TRP A 288 28.70 6.68 -1.88
N PHE A 289 27.44 6.83 -1.47
CA PHE A 289 26.25 6.55 -2.28
C PHE A 289 25.76 7.78 -3.07
N GLY A 290 26.62 8.79 -3.25
CA GLY A 290 26.29 10.00 -4.01
C GLY A 290 25.26 10.91 -3.36
N ILE A 291 24.79 10.67 -2.14
CA ILE A 291 23.80 11.51 -1.45
C ILE A 291 24.52 12.72 -0.83
N THR A 292 24.40 13.87 -1.48
CA THR A 292 24.98 15.13 -1.00
C THR A 292 24.06 15.80 0.01
N LEU A 293 24.45 15.80 1.29
CA LEU A 293 23.77 16.57 2.33
C LEU A 293 23.93 18.07 2.09
N GLY A 294 22.92 18.87 2.43
CA GLY A 294 22.98 20.31 2.23
C GLY A 294 21.63 20.99 2.38
N ARG A 295 21.32 21.92 1.47
CA ARG A 295 20.02 22.61 1.40
C ARG A 295 18.89 21.61 1.23
N THR A 296 17.82 21.79 1.99
CA THR A 296 16.70 20.85 2.07
C THR A 296 16.12 20.53 0.70
N GLU A 297 15.88 21.56 -0.12
CA GLU A 297 15.27 21.42 -1.44
C GLU A 297 16.13 20.53 -2.37
N GLY A 298 17.45 20.75 -2.39
CA GLY A 298 18.35 19.97 -3.23
C GLY A 298 18.38 18.48 -2.85
N VAL A 299 18.33 18.19 -1.54
CA VAL A 299 18.26 16.81 -1.05
C VAL A 299 16.92 16.16 -1.41
N LEU A 300 15.81 16.91 -1.27
CA LEU A 300 14.46 16.42 -1.57
C LEU A 300 14.29 16.10 -3.05
N VAL A 301 14.60 17.04 -3.95
CA VAL A 301 14.48 16.85 -5.40
C VAL A 301 15.26 15.61 -5.85
N ARG A 302 16.51 15.48 -5.40
CA ARG A 302 17.34 14.33 -5.78
C ARG A 302 16.82 13.03 -5.19
N GLY A 303 16.40 13.03 -3.92
CA GLY A 303 15.86 11.82 -3.30
C GLY A 303 14.51 11.40 -3.89
N TYR A 304 13.66 12.34 -4.32
CA TYR A 304 12.42 12.04 -5.04
C TYR A 304 12.70 11.47 -6.43
N ALA A 305 13.74 11.95 -7.13
CA ALA A 305 14.18 11.36 -8.38
C ALA A 305 14.64 9.89 -8.18
N VAL A 306 15.40 9.60 -7.12
CA VAL A 306 15.78 8.23 -6.76
C VAL A 306 14.54 7.37 -6.46
N LEU A 307 13.59 7.88 -5.66
CA LEU A 307 12.33 7.18 -5.37
C LEU A 307 11.53 6.88 -6.65
N LYS A 308 11.45 7.84 -7.57
CA LYS A 308 10.75 7.68 -8.85
C LYS A 308 11.39 6.58 -9.69
N ALA A 309 12.71 6.60 -9.84
CA ALA A 309 13.46 5.59 -10.59
C ALA A 309 13.29 4.20 -9.97
N LEU A 310 13.40 4.10 -8.64
CA LEU A 310 13.15 2.88 -7.89
C LEU A 310 11.72 2.36 -8.11
N ARG A 311 10.69 3.23 -8.03
CA ARG A 311 9.29 2.85 -8.28
C ARG A 311 9.09 2.30 -9.69
N GLU A 312 9.69 2.93 -10.68
CA GLU A 312 9.52 2.60 -12.10
C GLU A 312 10.16 1.26 -12.43
N ALA A 313 11.32 0.97 -11.83
CA ALA A 313 11.93 -0.34 -11.90
C ALA A 313 11.17 -1.39 -11.09
N ALA A 314 10.69 -1.03 -9.90
CA ALA A 314 9.99 -1.92 -9.00
C ALA A 314 8.66 -2.41 -9.55
N PHE A 315 7.89 -1.55 -10.23
CA PHE A 315 6.50 -1.84 -10.57
C PHE A 315 6.16 -1.65 -12.04
N LYS A 316 5.61 -2.70 -12.64
CA LYS A 316 5.00 -2.67 -13.96
C LYS A 316 3.48 -2.70 -13.86
N ARG A 317 2.80 -2.14 -14.86
CA ARG A 317 1.34 -2.24 -14.99
C ARG A 317 0.99 -3.39 -15.93
N ASN A 318 0.20 -4.36 -15.46
CA ASN A 318 -0.38 -5.40 -16.30
C ASN A 318 -1.91 -5.29 -16.27
N GLY A 319 -2.49 -4.76 -17.35
CA GLY A 319 -3.90 -4.42 -17.43
C GLY A 319 -4.32 -3.41 -16.35
N ARG A 320 -5.14 -3.86 -15.38
CA ARG A 320 -5.63 -3.03 -14.26
C ARG A 320 -4.83 -3.19 -12.96
N VAL A 321 -3.83 -4.06 -12.92
CA VAL A 321 -3.09 -4.42 -11.70
C VAL A 321 -1.64 -3.94 -11.81
N TYR A 322 -1.09 -3.52 -10.67
CA TYR A 322 0.34 -3.25 -10.50
C TYR A 322 1.01 -4.42 -9.81
N VAL A 323 2.23 -4.72 -10.25
CA VAL A 323 2.92 -5.98 -9.99
C VAL A 323 4.41 -5.71 -9.88
N VAL A 324 5.10 -6.49 -9.05
CA VAL A 324 6.54 -6.35 -8.82
C VAL A 324 7.30 -6.85 -10.05
N ASP A 325 8.08 -5.97 -10.69
CA ASP A 325 8.90 -6.27 -11.87
C ASP A 325 10.39 -6.44 -11.52
N ASP A 326 10.87 -5.77 -10.48
CA ASP A 326 12.22 -5.96 -9.97
C ASP A 326 12.18 -6.06 -8.44
N ALA A 327 12.68 -7.17 -7.90
CA ALA A 327 12.64 -7.46 -6.47
C ALA A 327 13.52 -6.49 -5.67
N GLY A 328 14.75 -6.23 -6.15
CA GLY A 328 15.69 -5.31 -5.49
C GLY A 328 15.12 -3.89 -5.44
N ALA A 329 14.67 -3.37 -6.57
CA ALA A 329 14.06 -2.04 -6.65
C ALA A 329 12.78 -1.94 -5.81
N TRP A 330 11.97 -3.01 -5.76
CA TRP A 330 10.80 -3.06 -4.88
C TRP A 330 11.18 -2.98 -3.41
N ILE A 331 12.16 -3.77 -2.97
CA ILE A 331 12.67 -3.75 -1.60
C ILE A 331 13.18 -2.35 -1.22
N ALA A 332 13.97 -1.74 -2.11
CA ALA A 332 14.55 -0.41 -1.93
C ALA A 332 13.46 0.67 -1.83
N PHE A 333 12.56 0.70 -2.83
CA PHE A 333 11.46 1.66 -2.92
C PHE A 333 10.57 1.56 -1.69
N SER A 334 10.22 0.33 -1.35
CA SER A 334 9.42 0.01 -0.17
C SER A 334 10.10 0.66 1.03
N ASN A 335 11.33 0.28 1.39
CA ASN A 335 12.02 0.76 2.61
C ASN A 335 12.09 2.28 2.71
N ALA A 336 12.35 2.96 1.60
CA ALA A 336 12.38 4.42 1.61
C ALA A 336 10.97 5.03 1.80
N VAL A 337 9.94 4.51 1.13
CA VAL A 337 8.58 5.07 1.25
C VAL A 337 7.96 4.82 2.61
N GLY A 338 8.13 3.66 3.22
CA GLY A 338 7.50 3.46 4.54
C GLY A 338 8.20 4.25 5.62
N THR A 339 9.51 4.47 5.53
CA THR A 339 10.16 5.37 6.47
C THR A 339 9.69 6.81 6.25
N LEU A 340 9.50 7.24 5.00
CA LEU A 340 8.87 8.51 4.68
C LEU A 340 7.45 8.62 5.27
N VAL A 341 6.67 7.55 5.21
CA VAL A 341 5.35 7.45 5.85
C VAL A 341 5.45 7.52 7.37
N LEU A 342 6.48 6.92 7.98
CA LEU A 342 6.64 6.96 9.44
C LEU A 342 6.96 8.34 9.96
N GLY A 343 7.69 9.16 9.20
CA GLY A 343 7.93 10.55 9.54
C GLY A 343 6.74 11.46 9.21
N ASP A 344 6.30 11.48 7.95
CA ASP A 344 5.34 12.46 7.42
C ASP A 344 3.91 11.93 7.19
N GLY A 345 3.63 10.69 7.57
CA GLY A 345 2.34 10.04 7.34
C GLY A 345 1.24 10.48 8.30
N ASN A 346 0.08 10.75 7.72
CA ASN A 346 -1.20 10.91 8.39
C ASN A 346 -2.16 9.81 7.94
N MET A 347 -2.75 9.11 8.91
CA MET A 347 -3.68 8.02 8.66
C MET A 347 -5.12 8.52 8.78
N TYR A 348 -5.91 8.25 7.75
CA TYR A 348 -7.36 8.41 7.73
C TYR A 348 -8.01 7.04 7.58
N ARG A 349 -9.30 6.92 7.91
CA ARG A 349 -10.04 5.64 7.93
C ARG A 349 -9.89 4.76 6.68
N THR A 350 -9.62 5.35 5.52
CA THR A 350 -9.53 4.63 4.23
C THR A 350 -8.30 4.95 3.41
N GLU A 351 -7.43 5.83 3.90
CA GLU A 351 -6.31 6.33 3.10
C GLU A 351 -5.17 6.83 3.98
N LEU A 352 -3.95 6.65 3.46
CA LEU A 352 -2.76 7.24 4.02
C LEU A 352 -2.39 8.47 3.20
N ARG A 353 -2.03 9.54 3.90
CA ARG A 353 -1.54 10.79 3.31
C ARG A 353 -0.12 11.07 3.81
N ILE A 354 0.76 11.52 2.94
CA ILE A 354 2.11 11.98 3.31
C ILE A 354 2.15 13.49 3.19
N ALA A 355 2.60 14.20 4.22
CA ALA A 355 2.79 15.64 4.16
C ALA A 355 3.99 15.97 3.26
N ALA A 356 3.81 16.88 2.30
CA ALA A 356 4.94 17.39 1.53
C ALA A 356 5.65 18.50 2.31
N LYS A 357 6.98 18.43 2.41
CA LYS A 357 7.80 19.49 3.00
C LYS A 357 7.89 20.66 2.01
N THR A 358 6.99 21.64 2.10
CA THR A 358 7.02 22.85 1.26
C THR A 358 7.57 24.04 2.04
N THR A 359 8.73 24.55 1.61
CA THR A 359 8.98 26.00 1.60
C THR A 359 8.58 26.48 0.20
N PRO A 360 7.53 27.31 0.03
CA PRO A 360 7.09 27.72 -1.30
C PRO A 360 8.22 28.46 -2.04
N LYS A 361 8.47 28.09 -3.30
CA LYS A 361 9.40 28.79 -4.18
C LYS A 361 8.63 29.28 -5.41
N LYS A 362 8.51 30.59 -5.57
CA LYS A 362 8.06 31.20 -6.82
C LYS A 362 9.16 30.97 -7.87
N THR A 363 8.85 30.24 -8.93
CA THR A 363 9.71 30.13 -10.13
C THR A 363 9.03 30.81 -11.31
N PHE A 364 9.82 31.33 -12.26
CA PHE A 364 9.35 32.03 -13.47
C PHE A 364 8.42 31.19 -14.37
N LYS A 365 8.34 29.86 -14.18
CA LYS A 365 7.44 28.93 -14.88
C LYS A 365 6.15 28.57 -14.11
N GLY A 366 5.83 29.29 -13.02
CA GLY A 366 4.79 28.90 -12.05
C GLY A 366 5.35 28.05 -10.92
N GLU A 367 4.64 27.94 -9.80
CA GLU A 367 5.06 27.18 -8.61
C GLU A 367 5.22 25.68 -8.93
N THR A 368 6.46 25.20 -9.10
CA THR A 368 6.73 23.76 -9.07
C THR A 368 6.73 23.31 -7.61
N SER A 369 5.57 22.89 -7.14
CA SER A 369 5.40 22.39 -5.77
C SER A 369 6.17 21.08 -5.61
N LEU A 370 7.08 21.00 -4.61
CA LEU A 370 7.72 19.75 -4.16
C LEU A 370 6.70 18.64 -3.83
N ALA A 371 5.44 19.00 -3.57
CA ALA A 371 4.35 18.04 -3.41
C ALA A 371 4.00 17.32 -4.71
N SER A 372 4.10 17.99 -5.87
CA SER A 372 3.92 17.36 -7.18
C SER A 372 5.04 16.37 -7.47
N GLU A 373 6.29 16.74 -7.20
CA GLU A 373 7.44 15.85 -7.37
C GLU A 373 7.34 14.61 -6.48
N LEU A 374 7.01 14.78 -5.20
CA LEU A 374 6.79 13.65 -4.32
C LEU A 374 5.59 12.80 -4.77
N ALA A 375 4.50 13.43 -5.22
CA ALA A 375 3.32 12.72 -5.72
C ALA A 375 3.65 11.88 -6.95
N GLU A 376 4.49 12.39 -7.84
CA GLU A 376 4.98 11.65 -9.00
C GLU A 376 5.91 10.51 -8.58
N ALA A 377 6.85 10.78 -7.67
CA ALA A 377 7.81 9.81 -7.17
C ALA A 377 7.14 8.59 -6.54
N VAL A 378 6.14 8.81 -5.66
CA VAL A 378 5.37 7.72 -5.02
C VAL A 378 4.11 7.31 -5.79
N LYS A 379 3.85 7.96 -6.94
CA LYS A 379 2.63 7.79 -7.76
C LYS A 379 1.33 7.96 -6.95
N GLY A 380 1.37 8.87 -6.00
CA GLY A 380 0.25 9.29 -5.17
C GLY A 380 -0.75 10.17 -5.92
N ILE A 381 -1.69 10.74 -5.18
CA ILE A 381 -2.65 11.72 -5.65
C ILE A 381 -2.51 12.96 -4.77
N LEU A 382 -2.27 14.12 -5.38
CA LEU A 382 -2.18 15.39 -4.65
C LEU A 382 -3.52 15.70 -3.97
N ALA A 383 -3.47 16.07 -2.69
CA ALA A 383 -4.61 16.42 -1.85
C ALA A 383 -4.24 17.61 -0.96
N GLY A 384 -4.19 18.80 -1.56
CA GLY A 384 -3.69 20.01 -0.90
C GLY A 384 -2.19 19.88 -0.56
N PRO A 385 -1.74 20.14 0.68
CA PRO A 385 -0.34 19.99 1.09
C PRO A 385 0.05 18.52 1.34
N PHE A 386 -0.85 17.58 1.08
CA PHE A 386 -0.65 16.16 1.32
C PHE A 386 -0.70 15.34 0.03
N ILE A 387 -0.13 14.15 0.10
CA ILE A 387 -0.09 13.20 -1.00
C ILE A 387 -0.76 11.92 -0.53
N ARG A 388 -1.91 11.65 -1.11
CA ARG A 388 -2.67 10.43 -0.84
C ARG A 388 -2.02 9.25 -1.56
N LEU A 389 -1.61 8.24 -0.81
CA LEU A 389 -1.18 6.96 -1.39
C LEU A 389 -2.40 6.19 -1.91
N ARG A 390 -2.21 5.49 -3.03
CA ARG A 390 -3.29 4.66 -3.61
C ARG A 390 -3.38 3.32 -2.86
N PRO A 391 -4.58 2.72 -2.73
CA PRO A 391 -4.77 1.45 -2.00
C PRO A 391 -3.86 0.30 -2.43
N TRP A 392 -3.61 0.17 -3.73
CA TRP A 392 -2.73 -0.89 -4.24
C TRP A 392 -1.26 -0.63 -3.88
N HIS A 393 -0.81 0.62 -3.82
CA HIS A 393 0.54 0.95 -3.39
C HIS A 393 0.73 0.54 -1.93
N MET A 394 -0.24 0.86 -1.07
CA MET A 394 -0.15 0.58 0.36
C MET A 394 -0.05 -0.92 0.69
N ARG A 395 -0.57 -1.81 -0.18
CA ARG A 395 -0.46 -3.27 -0.02
C ARG A 395 0.87 -3.83 -0.46
N LEU A 396 1.50 -3.18 -1.44
CA LEU A 396 2.82 -3.53 -1.94
C LEU A 396 3.93 -2.77 -1.18
N LEU A 397 3.57 -1.81 -0.35
CA LEU A 397 4.50 -1.02 0.46
C LEU A 397 4.60 -1.62 1.87
N LEU A 398 5.72 -2.29 2.04
CA LEU A 398 6.46 -2.57 3.28
C LEU A 398 5.85 -3.28 4.49
N PRO A 399 6.64 -4.23 5.02
CA PRO A 399 6.81 -4.46 6.45
C PRO A 399 7.96 -3.59 7.00
N ILE A 400 7.72 -2.31 7.33
CA ILE A 400 8.60 -1.67 8.33
C ILE A 400 8.01 -1.97 9.69
N ALA A 401 8.77 -2.66 10.53
CA ALA A 401 8.38 -2.90 11.91
C ALA A 401 7.85 -1.60 12.56
N PRO A 402 6.58 -1.52 12.97
CA PRO A 402 6.16 -0.45 13.85
C PRO A 402 6.95 -0.66 15.14
N SER A 403 7.66 0.37 15.62
CA SER A 403 8.13 0.27 17.00
C SER A 403 6.91 0.26 17.92
N PRO A 404 7.01 -0.39 19.09
CA PRO A 404 5.96 -0.45 20.09
C PRO A 404 5.32 0.88 20.51
N ALA A 405 5.98 2.00 20.25
CA ALA A 405 5.46 3.32 20.58
C ALA A 405 4.73 4.01 19.40
N PHE A 406 4.65 3.39 18.21
CA PHE A 406 4.01 3.94 17.02
C PHE A 406 2.54 3.52 16.86
N GLY A 407 1.66 3.98 17.75
CA GLY A 407 0.22 3.80 17.60
C GLY A 407 -0.31 4.16 16.20
N LYS A 408 0.30 5.13 15.50
CA LYS A 408 -0.07 5.50 14.11
C LYS A 408 0.33 4.45 13.06
N ALA A 409 1.51 3.82 13.19
CA ALA A 409 1.96 2.79 12.26
C ALA A 409 1.29 1.45 12.54
N LEU A 410 1.09 1.09 13.83
CA LEU A 410 0.29 -0.08 14.21
C LEU A 410 -1.16 0.08 13.72
N ASN A 411 -1.77 1.25 13.90
CA ASN A 411 -3.09 1.52 13.34
C ASN A 411 -3.07 1.51 11.82
N LEU A 412 -2.00 1.96 11.17
CA LEU A 412 -1.85 1.90 9.72
C LEU A 412 -1.79 0.44 9.24
N TYR A 413 -0.93 -0.41 9.83
CA TYR A 413 -0.82 -1.83 9.49
C TYR A 413 -2.10 -2.57 9.79
N THR A 414 -2.71 -2.33 10.95
CA THR A 414 -3.98 -2.94 11.35
C THR A 414 -5.11 -2.49 10.43
N SER A 415 -5.18 -1.20 10.08
CA SER A 415 -6.21 -0.66 9.19
C SER A 415 -6.01 -1.11 7.75
N LEU A 416 -4.77 -1.24 7.26
CA LEU A 416 -4.47 -1.72 5.90
C LEU A 416 -4.71 -3.24 5.76
N ALA A 417 -4.25 -4.02 6.73
CA ALA A 417 -4.48 -5.47 6.79
C ALA A 417 -5.96 -5.80 6.99
N ARG A 418 -6.69 -4.96 7.72
CA ARG A 418 -8.14 -5.09 7.94
C ARG A 418 -8.97 -4.22 7.00
N ASN A 419 -8.44 -3.71 5.88
CA ASN A 419 -9.23 -2.92 4.93
C ASN A 419 -9.81 -3.81 3.82
N PRO A 420 -11.06 -4.31 3.95
CA PRO A 420 -11.69 -5.05 2.88
C PRO A 420 -11.93 -4.17 1.67
N VAL A 421 -11.57 -4.67 0.50
CA VAL A 421 -11.82 -4.02 -0.81
C VAL A 421 -12.87 -4.75 -1.63
N ALA A 422 -13.23 -5.95 -1.17
CA ALA A 422 -14.44 -6.61 -1.58
C ALA A 422 -15.03 -7.38 -0.40
N ALA A 423 -16.24 -7.90 -0.60
CA ALA A 423 -16.85 -8.90 0.25
C ALA A 423 -17.38 -10.01 -0.66
N LEU A 424 -17.15 -11.25 -0.28
CA LEU A 424 -17.78 -12.42 -0.87
C LEU A 424 -19.01 -12.76 -0.05
N VAL A 425 -20.16 -12.78 -0.70
CA VAL A 425 -21.42 -13.19 -0.08
C VAL A 425 -21.84 -14.49 -0.75
N GLU A 426 -21.99 -15.56 0.04
CA GLU A 426 -22.42 -16.86 -0.43
C GLU A 426 -23.86 -17.13 0.07
N LEU A 427 -24.76 -17.32 -0.88
CA LEU A 427 -26.18 -17.57 -0.64
C LEU A 427 -26.57 -18.85 -1.39
N GLY A 428 -26.76 -19.95 -0.66
CA GLY A 428 -26.96 -21.27 -1.25
C GLY A 428 -25.81 -21.65 -2.18
N ASN A 429 -26.13 -21.97 -3.44
CA ASN A 429 -25.14 -22.35 -4.47
C ASN A 429 -24.57 -21.17 -5.29
N ALA A 430 -24.90 -19.92 -4.91
CA ALA A 430 -24.47 -18.72 -5.60
C ALA A 430 -23.45 -17.93 -4.78
N LYS A 431 -22.42 -17.41 -5.47
CA LYS A 431 -21.35 -16.60 -4.87
C LYS A 431 -21.33 -15.21 -5.51
N TYR A 432 -21.46 -14.17 -4.69
CA TYR A 432 -21.53 -12.78 -5.11
C TYR A 432 -20.32 -12.01 -4.61
N LEU A 433 -19.51 -11.50 -5.55
CA LEU A 433 -18.38 -10.64 -5.23
C LEU A 433 -18.79 -9.17 -5.26
N LEU A 434 -18.88 -8.56 -4.08
CA LEU A 434 -19.22 -7.16 -3.88
C LEU A 434 -17.95 -6.32 -3.80
N TYR A 435 -17.82 -5.30 -4.65
CA TYR A 435 -16.65 -4.43 -4.66
C TYR A 435 -16.87 -3.21 -3.76
N ARG A 436 -15.82 -2.76 -3.08
CA ARG A 436 -15.90 -1.56 -2.25
C ARG A 436 -15.85 -0.28 -3.09
N TYR A 437 -16.81 0.62 -2.86
CA TYR A 437 -16.90 1.97 -3.40
C TYR A 437 -17.41 2.90 -2.28
N ASP A 438 -16.68 3.96 -1.95
CA ASP A 438 -17.08 4.99 -0.97
C ASP A 438 -17.63 4.40 0.35
N ASN A 439 -16.86 3.49 0.98
CA ASN A 439 -17.23 2.78 2.20
C ASN A 439 -18.48 1.89 2.12
N ARG A 440 -18.90 1.50 0.91
CA ARG A 440 -19.98 0.53 0.69
C ARG A 440 -19.52 -0.59 -0.22
N PHE A 441 -20.03 -1.78 -0.01
CA PHE A 441 -19.78 -2.96 -0.83
C PHE A 441 -20.94 -3.15 -1.79
N GLY A 442 -20.68 -3.20 -3.09
CA GLY A 442 -21.76 -3.30 -4.05
C GLY A 442 -21.39 -3.98 -5.35
N VAL A 443 -22.44 -4.40 -6.04
CA VAL A 443 -22.39 -5.01 -7.36
C VAL A 443 -23.42 -4.31 -8.25
N LYS A 444 -23.20 -4.32 -9.57
CA LYS A 444 -24.05 -3.67 -10.57
C LYS A 444 -24.48 -4.65 -11.66
N GLY A 445 -25.57 -4.33 -12.37
CA GLY A 445 -26.05 -5.07 -13.53
C GLY A 445 -26.83 -6.33 -13.15
N VAL A 446 -26.76 -7.36 -14.00
CA VAL A 446 -27.52 -8.61 -13.85
C VAL A 446 -27.28 -9.27 -12.49
N THR A 447 -26.01 -9.36 -12.05
CA THR A 447 -25.63 -9.91 -10.75
C THR A 447 -26.23 -9.15 -9.56
N ALA A 448 -26.50 -7.85 -9.71
CA ALA A 448 -27.14 -7.05 -8.67
C ALA A 448 -28.64 -7.33 -8.57
N VAL A 449 -29.30 -7.53 -9.71
CA VAL A 449 -30.72 -7.92 -9.76
C VAL A 449 -30.88 -9.33 -9.20
N GLU A 450 -30.02 -10.28 -9.59
CA GLU A 450 -30.02 -11.64 -9.04
C GLU A 450 -29.81 -11.66 -7.53
N LEU A 451 -28.84 -10.90 -7.01
CA LEU A 451 -28.60 -10.79 -5.58
C LEU A 451 -29.80 -10.18 -4.85
N TYR A 452 -30.40 -9.12 -5.40
CA TYR A 452 -31.59 -8.49 -4.84
C TYR A 452 -32.77 -9.45 -4.72
N GLU A 453 -33.09 -10.17 -5.80
CA GLU A 453 -34.18 -11.14 -5.81
C GLU A 453 -33.92 -12.32 -4.86
N THR A 454 -32.66 -12.76 -4.76
CA THR A 454 -32.27 -13.84 -3.84
C THR A 454 -32.43 -13.43 -2.38
N LEU A 455 -32.02 -12.20 -2.03
CA LEU A 455 -32.17 -11.67 -0.66
C LEU A 455 -33.63 -11.37 -0.31
N LYS A 456 -34.42 -10.90 -1.28
CA LYS A 456 -35.86 -10.66 -1.10
C LYS A 456 -36.63 -11.95 -0.80
N LYS A 457 -36.27 -13.06 -1.44
CA LYS A 457 -36.85 -14.40 -1.15
C LYS A 457 -36.50 -14.92 0.25
N LEU A 458 -35.45 -14.40 0.86
CA LEU A 458 -35.01 -14.74 2.21
C LEU A 458 -35.49 -13.72 3.25
N ASP A 459 -36.44 -12.84 2.88
CA ASP A 459 -37.02 -11.79 3.73
C ASP A 459 -35.98 -10.80 4.30
N ILE A 460 -34.95 -10.51 3.50
CA ILE A 460 -33.90 -9.55 3.84
C ILE A 460 -34.16 -8.27 3.05
N GLU A 461 -34.47 -7.18 3.76
CA GLU A 461 -34.68 -5.87 3.14
C GLU A 461 -33.38 -5.26 2.59
N VAL A 462 -33.33 -5.07 1.27
CA VAL A 462 -32.22 -4.40 0.60
C VAL A 462 -32.76 -3.46 -0.48
N LYS A 463 -32.11 -2.30 -0.69
CA LYS A 463 -32.53 -1.35 -1.73
C LYS A 463 -31.77 -1.58 -3.05
N LEU A 464 -32.51 -1.87 -4.12
CA LEU A 464 -31.99 -1.84 -5.49
C LEU A 464 -32.10 -0.41 -6.04
N ARG A 465 -30.98 0.25 -6.34
CA ARG A 465 -30.97 1.60 -6.94
C ARG A 465 -30.19 1.58 -8.26
N GLY A 466 -30.88 1.85 -9.38
CA GLY A 466 -30.25 1.93 -10.71
C GLY A 466 -29.46 0.68 -11.09
N ASN A 467 -30.06 -0.51 -10.90
CA ASN A 467 -29.43 -1.83 -11.10
C ASN A 467 -28.16 -2.05 -10.27
N ALA A 468 -28.08 -1.44 -9.10
CA ALA A 468 -26.99 -1.64 -8.16
C ALA A 468 -27.54 -1.98 -6.78
N VAL A 469 -26.91 -2.94 -6.13
CA VAL A 469 -27.11 -3.26 -4.72
C VAL A 469 -25.85 -2.84 -3.98
N LYS A 470 -26.02 -2.14 -2.85
CA LYS A 470 -24.92 -1.66 -2.01
C LYS A 470 -25.23 -1.91 -0.54
N PHE A 471 -24.23 -2.37 0.19
CA PHE A 471 -24.26 -2.63 1.62
C PHE A 471 -23.20 -1.80 2.33
N THR A 472 -23.52 -1.32 3.53
CA THR A 472 -22.50 -0.87 4.49
C THR A 472 -21.81 -2.09 5.12
N PRO A 473 -20.63 -1.94 5.74
CA PRO A 473 -20.00 -3.04 6.50
C PRO A 473 -20.93 -3.64 7.55
N LYS A 474 -21.66 -2.78 8.29
CA LYS A 474 -22.62 -3.19 9.31
C LYS A 474 -23.75 -4.06 8.74
N GLN A 475 -24.28 -3.70 7.57
CA GLN A 475 -25.31 -4.51 6.90
C GLN A 475 -24.81 -5.89 6.45
N LEU A 476 -23.53 -6.00 6.09
CA LEU A 476 -22.90 -7.29 5.76
C LEU A 476 -22.66 -8.16 7.00
N GLU A 477 -22.33 -7.54 8.14
CA GLU A 477 -22.23 -8.23 9.44
C GLU A 477 -23.60 -8.72 9.93
N GLU A 478 -24.64 -7.89 9.80
CA GLU A 478 -26.03 -8.27 10.11
C GLU A 478 -26.51 -9.44 9.23
N LEU A 479 -26.13 -9.46 7.94
CA LEU A 479 -26.37 -10.62 7.06
C LEU A 479 -25.67 -11.89 7.57
N ALA A 480 -24.42 -11.76 8.03
CA ALA A 480 -23.66 -12.88 8.58
C ALA A 480 -24.32 -13.47 9.84
N GLN A 481 -24.81 -12.60 10.71
CA GLN A 481 -25.55 -13.00 11.92
C GLN A 481 -26.87 -13.72 11.61
N ARG A 482 -27.48 -13.45 10.45
CA ARG A 482 -28.67 -14.16 9.94
C ARG A 482 -28.36 -15.46 9.21
N GLY A 483 -27.12 -15.95 9.30
CA GLY A 483 -26.70 -17.24 8.73
C GLY A 483 -26.20 -17.18 7.28
N VAL A 484 -26.02 -15.98 6.70
CA VAL A 484 -25.43 -15.82 5.37
C VAL A 484 -23.91 -15.88 5.46
N SER A 485 -23.24 -16.71 4.66
CA SER A 485 -21.77 -16.74 4.64
C SER A 485 -21.24 -15.45 3.99
N VAL A 486 -20.64 -14.58 4.80
CA VAL A 486 -20.03 -13.32 4.35
C VAL A 486 -18.56 -13.32 4.73
N ARG A 487 -17.70 -13.19 3.73
CA ARG A 487 -16.25 -13.08 3.92
C ARG A 487 -15.74 -11.76 3.35
N PHE A 488 -15.19 -10.91 4.22
CA PHE A 488 -14.49 -9.71 3.81
C PHE A 488 -13.18 -10.07 3.12
N LEU A 489 -12.95 -9.50 1.95
CA LEU A 489 -11.82 -9.85 1.08
C LEU A 489 -10.88 -8.66 0.89
N ASP A 490 -9.58 -8.91 0.97
CA ASP A 490 -8.55 -7.99 0.51
C ASP A 490 -8.41 -7.99 -1.04
N GLU A 491 -7.37 -7.34 -1.61
CA GLU A 491 -7.22 -7.28 -3.08
C GLU A 491 -6.98 -8.65 -3.69
N ILE A 492 -6.23 -9.48 -2.97
CA ILE A 492 -5.76 -10.79 -3.40
C ILE A 492 -6.93 -11.74 -3.40
N GLU A 493 -7.57 -11.84 -2.24
CA GLU A 493 -8.70 -12.71 -2.04
C GLU A 493 -9.82 -12.32 -2.99
N LYS A 494 -9.98 -11.01 -3.28
CA LYS A 494 -10.89 -10.52 -4.33
C LYS A 494 -10.51 -11.03 -5.71
N VAL A 495 -9.24 -11.00 -6.09
CA VAL A 495 -8.77 -11.48 -7.41
C VAL A 495 -8.93 -12.99 -7.52
N ALA A 496 -8.53 -13.74 -6.49
CA ALA A 496 -8.69 -15.19 -6.41
C ALA A 496 -10.18 -15.58 -6.46
N ALA A 497 -11.03 -14.93 -5.65
CA ALA A 497 -12.48 -15.13 -5.66
C ALA A 497 -13.08 -14.81 -7.03
N ARG A 498 -12.63 -13.72 -7.69
CA ARG A 498 -13.08 -13.38 -9.05
C ARG A 498 -12.70 -14.46 -10.06
N GLU A 499 -11.50 -15.01 -9.98
CA GLU A 499 -11.05 -16.06 -10.89
C GLU A 499 -11.78 -17.38 -10.64
N MET A 500 -12.00 -17.74 -9.38
CA MET A 500 -12.83 -18.87 -8.95
C MET A 500 -14.25 -18.75 -9.51
N ILE A 501 -14.92 -17.62 -9.30
CA ILE A 501 -16.28 -17.36 -9.82
C ILE A 501 -16.28 -17.49 -11.36
N ARG A 502 -15.27 -16.93 -12.04
CA ARG A 502 -15.16 -17.02 -13.50
C ARG A 502 -14.93 -18.46 -13.99
N ARG A 503 -14.19 -19.29 -13.25
CA ARG A 503 -14.01 -20.72 -13.57
C ARG A 503 -15.31 -21.49 -13.40
N LEU A 504 -16.05 -21.23 -12.31
CA LEU A 504 -17.36 -21.83 -12.06
C LEU A 504 -18.38 -21.44 -13.15
N GLU A 505 -18.41 -20.18 -13.57
CA GLU A 505 -19.25 -19.72 -14.70
C GLU A 505 -18.87 -20.39 -16.02
N LYS A 506 -17.56 -20.56 -16.30
CA LYS A 506 -17.08 -21.27 -17.49
C LYS A 506 -17.45 -22.75 -17.45
N ALA A 507 -17.35 -23.39 -16.28
CA ALA A 507 -17.74 -24.79 -16.08
C ALA A 507 -19.25 -24.96 -16.30
N LYS A 508 -20.10 -24.10 -15.70
CA LYS A 508 -21.54 -24.06 -15.95
C LYS A 508 -21.89 -23.85 -17.43
N LYS A 509 -21.17 -22.95 -18.13
CA LYS A 509 -21.35 -22.72 -19.58
C LYS A 509 -20.87 -23.89 -20.44
N ARG A 510 -19.91 -24.69 -19.98
CA ARG A 510 -19.44 -25.90 -20.69
C ARG A 510 -20.40 -27.08 -20.47
N ALA A 511 -20.88 -27.25 -19.24
CA ALA A 511 -21.90 -28.25 -18.90
C ALA A 511 -23.25 -27.97 -19.56
N GLY A 512 -23.61 -26.69 -19.76
CA GLY A 512 -24.85 -26.27 -20.44
C GLY A 512 -24.78 -26.17 -21.97
N ARG A 513 -23.69 -26.61 -22.62
CA ARG A 513 -23.62 -26.69 -24.09
C ARG A 513 -24.21 -28.02 -24.56
N ALA A 514 -25.54 -28.08 -24.61
CA ALA A 514 -26.20 -28.96 -25.58
C ALA A 514 -25.76 -28.54 -27.01
N MET A 515 -25.56 -29.53 -27.88
CA MET A 515 -25.21 -29.37 -29.30
C MET A 515 -26.04 -28.24 -29.94
N LYS A 516 -25.36 -27.30 -30.63
CA LYS A 516 -26.06 -26.33 -31.47
C LYS A 516 -26.86 -27.12 -32.53
N PRO A 517 -28.16 -26.87 -32.73
CA PRO A 517 -28.86 -27.43 -33.88
C PRO A 517 -28.11 -26.99 -35.15
N GLN A 518 -27.77 -27.95 -36.02
CA GLN A 518 -27.31 -27.63 -37.36
C GLN A 518 -28.43 -26.85 -38.05
N LEU A 519 -28.07 -25.72 -38.66
CA LEU A 519 -28.98 -24.96 -39.50
C LEU A 519 -29.29 -25.80 -40.74
N ASP A 520 -30.42 -26.49 -40.70
CA ASP A 520 -31.00 -27.25 -41.80
C ASP A 520 -31.91 -26.34 -42.64
N VAL A 521 -31.76 -26.38 -43.97
CA VAL A 521 -32.49 -25.51 -44.90
C VAL A 521 -33.99 -25.82 -44.86
N GLU A 522 -34.38 -27.09 -44.71
CA GLU A 522 -35.78 -27.52 -44.73
C GLU A 522 -36.53 -27.10 -43.45
N SER A 523 -35.86 -27.17 -42.31
CA SER A 523 -36.38 -26.66 -41.04
C SER A 523 -36.56 -25.14 -41.05
N VAL A 524 -35.62 -24.41 -41.66
CA VAL A 524 -35.75 -22.95 -41.86
C VAL A 524 -36.88 -22.64 -42.84
N ARG A 525 -37.03 -23.39 -43.93
CA ARG A 525 -38.12 -23.25 -44.91
C ARG A 525 -39.50 -23.37 -44.27
N ARG A 526 -39.75 -24.42 -43.47
CA ARG A 526 -41.03 -24.61 -42.74
C ARG A 526 -41.37 -23.44 -41.83
N VAL A 527 -40.39 -22.93 -41.08
CA VAL A 527 -40.56 -21.75 -40.22
C VAL A 527 -40.87 -20.49 -41.03
N LEU A 528 -40.23 -20.29 -42.19
CA LEU A 528 -40.49 -19.14 -43.06
C LEU A 528 -41.89 -19.17 -43.66
N VAL A 529 -42.42 -20.35 -44.02
CA VAL A 529 -43.80 -20.50 -44.53
C VAL A 529 -44.82 -20.13 -43.44
N GLU A 530 -44.65 -20.63 -42.22
CA GLU A 530 -45.53 -20.24 -41.10
C GLU A 530 -45.39 -18.75 -40.75
N MET A 531 -44.18 -18.21 -40.79
CA MET A 531 -43.94 -16.78 -40.56
C MET A 531 -44.57 -15.90 -41.65
N ALA A 532 -44.63 -16.36 -42.91
CA ALA A 532 -45.24 -15.61 -44.01
C ALA A 532 -46.74 -15.39 -43.82
N LYS A 533 -47.43 -16.26 -43.06
CA LYS A 533 -48.86 -16.09 -42.71
C LYS A 533 -49.10 -14.90 -41.76
N ILE A 534 -48.09 -14.53 -40.97
CA ILE A 534 -48.23 -13.53 -39.90
C ILE A 534 -47.31 -12.31 -40.08
N ALA A 535 -46.43 -12.32 -41.07
CA ALA A 535 -45.47 -11.26 -41.33
C ALA A 535 -45.01 -11.20 -42.78
N ARG A 536 -44.70 -9.99 -43.24
CA ARG A 536 -44.01 -9.75 -44.51
C ARG A 536 -42.50 -9.86 -44.33
N ILE A 537 -41.86 -10.72 -45.10
CA ILE A 537 -40.40 -10.96 -45.08
C ILE A 537 -39.76 -10.23 -46.26
N ILE A 538 -38.83 -9.32 -45.99
CA ILE A 538 -38.22 -8.45 -46.99
C ILE A 538 -36.70 -8.54 -46.87
N VAL A 539 -36.02 -8.78 -47.98
CA VAL A 539 -34.57 -8.58 -48.08
C VAL A 539 -34.34 -7.08 -48.31
N ALA A 540 -33.64 -6.43 -47.39
CA ALA A 540 -33.39 -5.00 -47.43
C ALA A 540 -31.89 -4.70 -47.44
N GLN A 541 -31.52 -3.59 -48.06
CA GLN A 541 -30.15 -3.08 -48.05
C GLN A 541 -30.05 -1.85 -47.16
N TYR A 542 -28.95 -1.76 -46.40
CA TYR A 542 -28.57 -0.55 -45.67
C TYR A 542 -27.05 -0.40 -45.74
N LYS A 543 -26.51 0.81 -45.52
CA LYS A 543 -25.10 1.26 -45.72
C LYS A 543 -23.93 0.32 -45.33
N ARG A 544 -24.17 -0.85 -44.70
CA ARG A 544 -23.19 -1.86 -44.28
C ARG A 544 -23.49 -3.30 -44.76
N GLY A 545 -24.41 -3.49 -45.70
CA GLY A 545 -24.72 -4.81 -46.30
C GLY A 545 -26.20 -5.17 -46.28
N GLU A 546 -26.51 -6.34 -46.84
CA GLU A 546 -27.86 -6.90 -46.88
C GLU A 546 -28.29 -7.42 -45.51
N TYR A 547 -29.58 -7.31 -45.22
CA TYR A 547 -30.20 -7.88 -44.03
C TYR A 547 -31.64 -8.30 -44.33
N ILE A 548 -32.21 -9.17 -43.49
CA ILE A 548 -33.62 -9.54 -43.61
C ILE A 548 -34.43 -8.76 -42.59
N ARG A 549 -35.48 -8.11 -43.08
CA ARG A 549 -36.46 -7.34 -42.32
C ARG A 549 -37.78 -8.11 -42.34
N ILE A 550 -38.28 -8.46 -41.16
CA ILE A 550 -39.56 -9.14 -40.99
C ILE A 550 -40.51 -8.17 -40.29
N ILE A 551 -41.60 -7.84 -40.99
CA ILE A 551 -42.61 -6.88 -40.57
C ILE A 551 -43.89 -7.66 -40.26
N PRO A 552 -44.24 -7.87 -38.99
CA PRO A 552 -45.49 -8.52 -38.60
C PRO A 552 -46.71 -7.75 -39.12
N HIS A 553 -47.77 -8.46 -39.53
CA HIS A 553 -49.06 -7.83 -39.83
C HIS A 553 -49.70 -7.23 -38.56
N ASP A 554 -49.52 -7.91 -37.43
CA ASP A 554 -49.82 -7.41 -36.09
C ASP A 554 -48.51 -7.24 -35.30
N LYS A 555 -48.24 -5.99 -34.87
CA LYS A 555 -47.01 -5.62 -34.13
C LYS A 555 -46.84 -6.40 -32.82
N THR A 556 -47.90 -6.93 -32.23
CA THR A 556 -47.83 -7.74 -30.99
C THR A 556 -47.13 -9.09 -31.22
N LYS A 557 -47.13 -9.61 -32.46
CA LYS A 557 -46.52 -10.90 -32.84
C LYS A 557 -45.00 -10.86 -33.04
N ALA A 558 -44.36 -9.71 -32.85
CA ALA A 558 -42.92 -9.57 -33.07
C ALA A 558 -42.05 -10.45 -32.14
N CYS A 559 -42.52 -10.74 -30.92
CA CYS A 559 -41.86 -11.66 -29.98
C CYS A 559 -42.01 -13.13 -30.42
N GLU A 560 -43.18 -13.50 -30.93
CA GLU A 560 -43.47 -14.84 -31.45
C GLU A 560 -42.59 -15.17 -32.66
N ILE A 561 -42.50 -14.25 -33.62
CA ILE A 561 -41.63 -14.35 -34.80
C ILE A 561 -40.16 -14.50 -34.41
N LYS A 562 -39.71 -13.80 -33.36
CA LYS A 562 -38.34 -13.96 -32.85
C LYS A 562 -38.12 -15.35 -32.25
N ALA A 563 -39.11 -15.91 -31.56
CA ALA A 563 -39.03 -17.27 -30.99
C ALA A 563 -38.99 -18.34 -32.09
N MET A 564 -39.79 -18.17 -33.15
CA MET A 564 -39.79 -19.06 -34.32
C MET A 564 -38.40 -19.12 -34.97
N LEU A 565 -37.74 -17.98 -35.21
CA LEU A 565 -36.37 -17.97 -35.73
C LEU A 565 -35.35 -18.61 -34.78
N LEU A 566 -35.50 -18.40 -33.48
CA LEU A 566 -34.60 -18.98 -32.49
C LEU A 566 -34.71 -20.51 -32.44
N SER A 567 -35.90 -21.06 -32.68
CA SER A 567 -36.14 -22.51 -32.68
C SER A 567 -35.34 -23.26 -33.74
N VAL A 568 -35.04 -22.60 -34.86
CA VAL A 568 -34.20 -23.11 -35.96
C VAL A 568 -32.76 -22.60 -35.89
N GLY A 569 -32.35 -22.02 -34.75
CA GLY A 569 -30.98 -21.56 -34.52
C GLY A 569 -30.61 -20.23 -35.18
N ILE A 570 -31.58 -19.49 -35.73
CA ILE A 570 -31.36 -18.18 -36.37
C ILE A 570 -31.41 -17.07 -35.33
N ARG A 571 -30.34 -16.28 -35.24
CA ARG A 571 -30.28 -15.12 -34.34
C ARG A 571 -30.86 -13.88 -35.00
N SER A 572 -31.78 -13.23 -34.28
CA SER A 572 -32.44 -12.01 -34.74
C SER A 572 -32.56 -10.95 -33.64
N SER A 573 -32.64 -9.69 -34.09
CA SER A 573 -32.79 -8.50 -33.26
C SER A 573 -34.21 -7.96 -33.38
N LEU A 574 -34.86 -7.69 -32.24
CA LEU A 574 -36.20 -7.09 -32.19
C LEU A 574 -36.07 -5.56 -32.04
N LEU A 575 -36.63 -4.81 -32.97
CA LEU A 575 -36.73 -3.35 -32.89
C LEU A 575 -38.08 -2.96 -32.30
N ARG A 576 -38.13 -2.89 -30.97
CA ARG A 576 -39.37 -2.65 -30.20
C ARG A 576 -40.15 -1.40 -30.63
N HIS A 577 -39.47 -0.32 -31.00
CA HIS A 577 -40.10 0.93 -31.42
C HIS A 577 -40.77 0.85 -32.80
N LYS A 578 -40.40 -0.11 -33.64
CA LYS A 578 -41.00 -0.34 -34.97
C LYS A 578 -41.88 -1.59 -35.03
N GLY A 579 -41.80 -2.47 -34.03
CA GLY A 579 -42.48 -3.76 -34.05
C GLY A 579 -41.89 -4.74 -35.08
N GLU A 580 -40.61 -4.62 -35.41
CA GLU A 580 -39.96 -5.38 -36.50
C GLU A 580 -38.85 -6.29 -36.00
N VAL A 581 -38.62 -7.41 -36.70
CA VAL A 581 -37.51 -8.33 -36.43
C VAL A 581 -36.48 -8.24 -37.56
N ARG A 582 -35.19 -8.21 -37.22
CA ARG A 582 -34.08 -8.11 -38.18
C ARG A 582 -33.05 -9.20 -38.00
N VAL A 583 -32.58 -9.77 -39.10
CA VAL A 583 -31.49 -10.76 -39.15
C VAL A 583 -30.30 -10.13 -39.87
N TYR A 584 -29.13 -10.18 -39.25
CA TYR A 584 -27.89 -9.56 -39.77
C TYR A 584 -26.75 -10.56 -39.97
N GLU A 585 -26.85 -11.76 -39.41
CA GLU A 585 -25.78 -12.75 -39.44
C GLU A 585 -25.65 -13.38 -40.84
N LYS A 586 -24.48 -13.24 -41.47
CA LYS A 586 -24.24 -13.64 -42.87
C LYS A 586 -24.68 -15.08 -43.19
N ARG A 587 -24.33 -16.05 -42.34
CA ARG A 587 -24.73 -17.47 -42.49
C ARG A 587 -26.24 -17.66 -42.44
N SER A 588 -26.91 -16.94 -41.53
CA SER A 588 -28.37 -16.97 -41.40
C SER A 588 -29.06 -16.30 -42.60
N LEU A 589 -28.46 -15.23 -43.15
CA LEU A 589 -28.94 -14.57 -44.35
C LEU A 589 -28.87 -15.48 -45.58
N GLU A 590 -27.74 -16.17 -45.78
CA GLU A 590 -27.55 -17.10 -46.90
C GLU A 590 -28.58 -18.23 -46.85
N ILE A 591 -28.77 -18.87 -45.69
CA ILE A 591 -29.72 -19.98 -45.53
C ILE A 591 -31.18 -19.52 -45.72
N ILE A 592 -31.56 -18.36 -45.18
CA ILE A 592 -32.92 -17.83 -45.40
C ILE A 592 -33.13 -17.49 -46.89
N LYS A 593 -32.12 -16.94 -47.58
CA LYS A 593 -32.22 -16.67 -49.03
C LYS A 593 -32.40 -17.95 -49.84
N THR A 594 -31.63 -19.00 -49.54
CA THR A 594 -31.78 -20.31 -50.17
C THR A 594 -33.19 -20.87 -49.94
N ALA A 595 -33.68 -20.80 -48.71
CA ALA A 595 -35.04 -21.25 -48.38
C ALA A 595 -36.13 -20.42 -49.08
N LEU A 596 -35.99 -19.09 -49.16
CA LEU A 596 -36.93 -18.22 -49.88
C LEU A 596 -36.94 -18.47 -51.39
N LEU A 597 -35.79 -18.80 -51.99
CA LEU A 597 -35.69 -19.18 -53.41
C LEU A 597 -36.42 -20.51 -53.67
N SER A 598 -36.28 -21.50 -52.79
CA SER A 598 -37.03 -22.76 -52.92
C SER A 598 -38.55 -22.57 -52.81
N ILE A 599 -39.02 -21.65 -51.96
CA ILE A 599 -40.45 -21.35 -51.81
C ILE A 599 -41.01 -20.67 -53.07
N LYS A 600 -40.23 -19.77 -53.71
CA LYS A 600 -40.64 -19.10 -54.95
C LYS A 600 -40.68 -20.02 -56.17
N ALA A 601 -39.91 -21.11 -56.18
CA ALA A 601 -39.88 -22.07 -57.27
C ALA A 601 -41.15 -22.97 -57.31
N GLU A 602 -41.88 -23.07 -56.19
CA GLU A 602 -43.01 -24.00 -56.02
C GLU A 602 -44.39 -23.32 -56.04
N ALA A 603 -44.47 -21.97 -56.10
CA ALA A 603 -45.73 -21.23 -56.11
C ALA A 603 -45.73 -20.11 -57.16
N PRO A 604 -46.44 -20.26 -58.31
CA PRO A 604 -46.68 -19.14 -59.21
C PRO A 604 -47.79 -18.25 -58.63
N ALA A 605 -47.45 -16.97 -58.46
CA ALA A 605 -48.30 -15.84 -58.06
C ALA A 605 -48.77 -15.80 -56.58
N GLY A 606 -48.13 -14.93 -55.79
CA GLY A 606 -48.71 -14.42 -54.53
C GLY A 606 -47.80 -14.24 -53.31
N ILE A 607 -46.48 -14.02 -53.43
CA ILE A 607 -45.60 -13.53 -52.34
C ILE A 607 -44.61 -12.47 -52.83
#